data_AF-K1TMQ6-F1
#
_entry.id   AF-K1TMQ6-F1
#
_cell.length_a   1.000
_cell.length_b   1.000
_cell.length_c   1.000
_cell.angle_alpha   90.00
_cell.angle_beta   90.00
_cell.angle_gamma   90.00
#
_symmetry.space_group_name_H-M   'P 1'
#
loop_
_entity.id
_entity.type
_entity.pdbx_description
1 polymer ?
#
loop_
_entity_poly.entity_id
_entity_poly.type
_entity_poly.pdbx_seq_one_letter_code
_entity_poly.pdbx_strand_id
1 'polypeptide(L)'
;MANRDLHLTRNIGIMAHIDAGKTTTSERILFYTGKTHKIGEVHDGAATMDWMAQEQERGITITSAATTCNWNYLGKSYKINLIDTPGHVDFTAEVERSLRVLDGAVATYSAADGVQPQSETVWRQADKYNVPRIGYVNKMDRSGANFFETVQQMKDILGANPIAIQIPIGAEENFKGVVDLIKMKAILWHDETMGAEYDVEDILQTWLTSC
;
A
#
# COMPACT_ATOMS: atom_id res chain seq x y z
N MET A 1 -24.77 22.03 -9.11
CA MET A 1 -24.10 20.71 -9.10
C MET A 1 -22.61 20.95 -9.28
N ALA A 2 -21.75 20.32 -8.48
CA ALA A 2 -20.31 20.54 -8.57
C ALA A 2 -19.81 20.08 -9.96
N ASN A 3 -19.24 21.01 -10.72
CA ASN A 3 -18.68 20.79 -12.05
C ASN A 3 -17.34 20.05 -11.93
N ARG A 4 -17.38 18.76 -11.62
CA ARG A 4 -16.17 17.96 -11.33
C ARG A 4 -16.14 16.72 -12.22
N ASP A 5 -15.02 16.50 -12.89
CA ASP A 5 -14.82 15.36 -13.77
C ASP A 5 -14.69 14.06 -12.96
N LEU A 6 -15.67 13.18 -13.11
CA LEU A 6 -15.71 11.89 -12.42
C LEU A 6 -14.61 10.95 -12.93
N HIS A 7 -14.15 11.09 -14.17
CA HIS A 7 -13.07 10.25 -14.73
C HIS A 7 -11.72 10.51 -14.04
N LEU A 8 -11.56 11.65 -13.38
CA LEU A 8 -10.36 12.02 -12.62
C LEU A 8 -10.50 11.76 -11.12
N THR A 9 -11.60 11.14 -10.67
CA THR A 9 -11.81 10.78 -9.26
C THR A 9 -11.45 9.32 -9.01
N ARG A 10 -10.80 9.04 -7.88
CA ARG A 10 -10.46 7.69 -7.40
C ARG A 10 -10.90 7.56 -5.95
N ASN A 11 -11.88 6.70 -5.68
CA ASN A 11 -12.21 6.30 -4.31
C ASN A 11 -11.45 5.00 -4.01
N ILE A 12 -10.37 5.10 -3.23
CA ILE A 12 -9.51 3.95 -2.92
C ILE A 12 -9.40 3.73 -1.43
N GLY A 13 -9.25 2.48 -1.01
CA GLY A 13 -8.91 2.14 0.36
C GLY A 13 -7.68 1.26 0.45
N ILE A 14 -6.99 1.34 1.58
CA ILE A 14 -5.85 0.46 1.88
C ILE A 14 -6.33 -0.63 2.81
N MET A 15 -6.18 -1.88 2.39
CA MET A 15 -6.67 -3.07 3.10
C MET A 15 -5.53 -4.06 3.34
N ALA A 16 -5.48 -4.67 4.52
CA ALA A 16 -4.43 -5.58 4.96
C ALA A 16 -4.71 -6.08 6.38
N HIS A 17 -4.01 -7.13 6.79
CA HIS A 17 -3.93 -7.52 8.21
C HIS A 17 -3.16 -6.50 9.06
N ILE A 18 -3.16 -6.69 10.38
CA ILE A 18 -2.45 -5.87 11.36
C ILE A 18 -0.95 -5.86 11.03
N ASP A 19 -0.26 -4.75 11.27
CA ASP A 19 1.18 -4.60 11.04
C ASP A 19 1.69 -4.73 9.59
N ALA A 20 0.84 -4.94 8.59
CA ALA A 20 1.27 -4.88 7.17
C ALA A 20 1.69 -3.46 6.71
N GLY A 21 1.40 -2.42 7.52
CA GLY A 21 1.78 -1.03 7.25
C GLY A 21 0.76 -0.25 6.42
N LYS A 22 -0.55 -0.51 6.56
CA LYS A 22 -1.62 0.26 5.91
C LYS A 22 -1.56 1.74 6.22
N THR A 23 -1.55 2.07 7.52
CA THR A 23 -1.59 3.44 8.03
C THR A 23 -0.36 4.22 7.60
N THR A 24 0.82 3.62 7.73
CA THR A 24 2.07 4.23 7.24
C THR A 24 2.04 4.45 5.73
N THR A 25 1.43 3.55 4.96
CA THR A 25 1.25 3.73 3.51
C THR A 25 0.32 4.91 3.22
N SER A 26 -0.81 5.00 3.92
CA SER A 26 -1.75 6.12 3.83
C SER A 26 -1.05 7.45 4.09
N GLU A 27 -0.26 7.53 5.16
CA GLU A 27 0.47 8.74 5.53
C GLU A 27 1.51 9.16 4.50
N ARG A 28 2.25 8.20 3.93
CA ARG A 28 3.22 8.48 2.87
C ARG A 28 2.53 9.03 1.62
N ILE A 29 1.35 8.52 1.25
CA ILE A 29 0.54 9.09 0.17
C ILE A 29 0.18 10.56 0.47
N LEU A 30 -0.22 10.87 1.70
CA LEU A 30 -0.56 12.25 2.09
C LEU A 30 0.64 13.18 2.10
N PHE A 31 1.80 12.66 2.50
CA PHE A 31 3.04 13.42 2.45
C PHE A 31 3.45 13.73 1.01
N TYR A 32 3.50 12.72 0.14
CA TYR A 32 3.91 12.91 -1.27
C TYR A 32 2.93 13.78 -2.07
N THR A 33 1.67 13.87 -1.65
CA THR A 33 0.69 14.81 -2.24
C THR A 33 0.77 16.23 -1.66
N GLY A 34 1.66 16.47 -0.70
CA GLY A 34 1.80 17.75 -0.01
C GLY A 34 0.61 18.09 0.89
N LYS A 35 -0.24 17.11 1.23
CA LYS A 35 -1.41 17.31 2.10
C LYS A 35 -1.00 17.39 3.57
N THR A 36 0.05 16.66 3.93
CA THR A 36 0.68 16.69 5.25
C THR A 36 2.13 17.15 5.10
N HIS A 37 2.56 18.13 5.91
CA HIS A 37 3.93 18.68 5.89
C HIS A 37 4.83 18.10 7.00
N LYS A 38 4.31 17.17 7.80
CA LYS A 38 5.07 16.41 8.78
C LYS A 38 5.00 14.95 8.39
N ILE A 39 6.13 14.35 8.01
CA ILE A 39 6.32 12.91 8.24
C ILE A 39 6.62 12.84 9.73
N GLY A 40 5.59 12.62 10.54
CA GLY A 40 5.85 12.29 11.95
C GLY A 40 6.80 11.11 11.96
N GLU A 41 7.91 11.24 12.67
CA GLU A 41 8.84 10.14 12.91
C GLU A 41 8.04 8.98 13.49
N VAL A 42 7.80 7.95 12.67
CA VAL A 42 7.16 6.70 13.07
C VAL A 42 8.02 5.94 14.10
N HIS A 43 9.19 6.49 14.46
CA HIS A 43 10.05 6.06 15.54
C HIS A 43 9.50 6.36 16.94
N ASP A 44 8.52 7.27 17.08
CA ASP A 44 7.85 7.58 18.37
C ASP A 44 6.45 6.93 18.53
N GLY A 45 6.06 6.03 17.62
CA GLY A 45 4.94 5.09 17.84
C GLY A 45 3.51 5.62 17.62
N ALA A 46 3.31 6.82 17.06
CA ALA A 46 1.98 7.35 16.77
C ALA A 46 1.81 7.73 15.28
N ALA A 47 0.96 7.01 14.56
CA ALA A 47 0.47 7.41 13.25
C ALA A 47 -0.50 8.60 13.42
N THR A 48 -0.35 9.64 12.59
CA THR A 48 -1.21 10.83 12.53
C THR A 48 -2.64 10.51 12.08
N MET A 49 -2.84 9.44 11.31
CA MET A 49 -4.18 8.98 10.88
C MET A 49 -4.96 8.28 11.99
N ASP A 50 -4.25 7.69 12.95
CA ASP A 50 -4.80 7.10 14.16
C ASP A 50 -5.01 8.24 15.18
N TRP A 51 -6.15 8.91 15.08
CA TRP A 51 -6.44 10.12 15.86
C TRP A 51 -7.03 9.81 17.24
N MET A 52 -7.54 8.60 17.46
CA MET A 52 -8.04 8.19 18.77
C MET A 52 -6.87 7.77 19.67
N ALA A 53 -6.88 8.23 20.93
CA ALA A 53 -5.84 7.87 21.91
C ALA A 53 -5.68 6.35 22.07
N GLN A 54 -6.76 5.58 21.92
CA GLN A 54 -6.74 4.11 21.96
C GLN A 54 -6.08 3.47 20.74
N GLU A 55 -6.16 4.10 19.56
CA GLU A 55 -5.46 3.63 18.36
C GLU A 55 -3.95 3.83 18.53
N GLN A 56 -3.54 5.00 19.02
CA GLN A 56 -2.14 5.34 19.32
C GLN A 56 -1.56 4.46 20.43
N GLU A 57 -2.32 4.22 21.51
CA GLU A 57 -1.88 3.39 22.64
C GLU A 57 -1.69 1.92 22.24
N ARG A 58 -2.49 1.41 21.30
CA ARG A 58 -2.48 -0.01 20.90
C ARG A 58 -1.75 -0.28 19.59
N GLY A 59 -1.35 0.76 18.84
CA GLY A 59 -0.74 0.63 17.53
C GLY A 59 -1.64 -0.01 16.47
N ILE A 60 -2.97 0.11 16.61
CA ILE A 60 -3.94 -0.47 15.67
C ILE A 60 -4.95 0.59 15.21
N THR A 61 -5.32 0.53 13.93
CA THR A 61 -6.42 1.34 13.39
C THR A 61 -7.77 0.69 13.75
N ILE A 62 -8.63 1.46 14.41
CA ILE A 62 -9.94 1.04 14.93
C ILE A 62 -11.07 1.62 14.07
N THR A 63 -10.98 2.89 13.67
CA THR A 63 -11.97 3.56 12.80
C THR A 63 -11.42 3.85 11.42
N SER A 64 -12.31 3.84 10.41
CA SER A 64 -11.89 4.25 9.07
C SER A 64 -11.68 5.77 9.03
N ALA A 65 -10.50 6.20 8.61
CA ALA A 65 -10.20 7.61 8.36
C ALA A 65 -10.32 7.89 6.85
N ALA A 66 -11.16 8.87 6.49
CA ALA A 66 -11.33 9.30 5.11
C ALA A 66 -10.65 10.66 4.89
N THR A 67 -9.79 10.76 3.87
CA THR A 67 -9.16 12.03 3.51
C THR A 67 -9.05 12.21 2.01
N THR A 68 -8.91 13.45 1.57
CA THR A 68 -8.79 13.78 0.14
C THR A 68 -7.45 14.42 -0.16
N CYS A 69 -6.76 13.89 -1.16
CA CYS A 69 -5.56 14.46 -1.74
C CYS A 69 -5.68 14.55 -3.27
N ASN A 70 -4.78 15.33 -3.90
CA ASN A 70 -4.68 15.39 -5.35
C ASN A 70 -3.33 14.82 -5.77
N TRP A 71 -3.34 13.90 -6.73
CA TRP A 71 -2.15 13.27 -7.28
C TRP A 71 -1.95 13.72 -8.72
N ASN A 72 -0.82 14.36 -9.02
CA ASN A 72 -0.50 14.80 -10.37
C ASN A 72 0.23 13.68 -11.10
N TYR A 73 -0.33 13.21 -12.22
CA TYR A 73 0.22 12.13 -13.02
C TYR A 73 0.02 12.39 -14.51
N LEU A 74 1.11 12.32 -15.28
CA LEU A 74 1.12 12.57 -16.73
C LEU A 74 0.41 13.88 -17.14
N GLY A 75 0.68 14.97 -16.40
CA GLY A 75 0.09 16.29 -16.66
C GLY A 75 -1.39 16.43 -16.27
N LYS A 76 -2.00 15.42 -15.65
CA LYS A 76 -3.39 15.46 -15.15
C LYS A 76 -3.41 15.36 -13.63
N SER A 77 -4.31 16.12 -12.99
CA SER A 77 -4.53 16.04 -11.55
C SER A 77 -5.69 15.10 -11.25
N TYR A 78 -5.42 14.05 -10.49
CA TYR A 78 -6.41 13.06 -10.05
C TYR A 78 -6.81 13.36 -8.61
N LYS A 79 -8.11 13.44 -8.34
CA LYS A 79 -8.63 13.53 -6.98
C LYS A 79 -8.69 12.13 -6.37
N ILE A 80 -7.95 11.91 -5.30
CA ILE A 80 -7.99 10.66 -4.55
C ILE A 80 -8.77 10.90 -3.26
N ASN A 81 -9.83 10.13 -3.04
CA ASN A 81 -10.48 9.99 -1.75
C ASN A 81 -9.96 8.68 -1.15
N LEU A 82 -9.09 8.80 -0.16
CA LEU A 82 -8.41 7.69 0.50
C LEU A 82 -9.19 7.31 1.76
N ILE A 83 -9.52 6.02 1.90
CA ILE A 83 -10.09 5.45 3.12
C ILE A 83 -9.08 4.48 3.72
N ASP A 84 -8.55 4.81 4.89
CA ASP A 84 -7.76 3.86 5.66
C ASP A 84 -8.71 2.89 6.38
N THR A 85 -8.50 1.58 6.24
CA THR A 85 -9.43 0.57 6.77
C THR A 85 -8.80 -0.18 7.95
N PRO A 86 -9.59 -0.57 8.97
CA PRO A 86 -9.08 -1.40 10.06
C PRO A 86 -8.49 -2.72 9.55
N GLY A 87 -7.38 -3.16 10.15
CA GLY A 87 -6.76 -4.45 9.82
C GLY A 87 -7.11 -5.60 10.74
N HIS A 88 -7.78 -5.30 11.87
CA HIS A 88 -8.09 -6.26 12.91
C HIS A 88 -9.46 -6.91 12.64
N VAL A 89 -9.54 -8.23 12.85
CA VAL A 89 -10.75 -9.04 12.59
C VAL A 89 -11.96 -8.58 13.43
N ASP A 90 -11.72 -8.08 14.63
CA ASP A 90 -12.77 -7.53 15.50
C ASP A 90 -13.51 -6.31 14.91
N PHE A 91 -12.96 -5.66 13.89
CA PHE A 91 -13.59 -4.50 13.22
C PHE A 91 -14.13 -4.84 11.82
N THR A 92 -14.50 -6.11 11.59
CA THR A 92 -15.06 -6.59 10.30
C THR A 92 -16.23 -5.75 9.76
N ALA A 93 -17.14 -5.27 10.62
CA ALA A 93 -18.27 -4.43 10.18
C ALA A 93 -17.84 -3.08 9.57
N GLU A 94 -16.75 -2.52 10.10
CA GLU A 94 -16.13 -1.29 9.61
C GLU A 94 -15.48 -1.53 8.25
N VAL A 95 -14.70 -2.61 8.13
CA VAL A 95 -14.06 -3.03 6.89
C VAL A 95 -15.09 -3.28 5.78
N GLU A 96 -16.18 -4.02 6.08
CA GLU A 96 -17.24 -4.25 5.09
C GLU A 96 -17.92 -2.96 4.64
N ARG A 97 -18.11 -1.99 5.55
CA ARG A 97 -18.73 -0.70 5.19
C ARG A 97 -17.83 0.10 4.27
N SER A 98 -16.53 0.14 4.56
CA SER A 98 -15.54 0.82 3.74
C SER A 98 -15.43 0.17 2.36
N LEU A 99 -15.33 -1.15 2.26
CA LEU A 99 -15.23 -1.85 0.97
C LEU A 99 -16.43 -1.62 0.04
N ARG A 100 -17.64 -1.40 0.57
CA ARG A 100 -18.85 -1.14 -0.23
C ARG A 100 -18.85 0.19 -0.98
N VAL A 101 -18.06 1.17 -0.54
CA VAL A 101 -18.05 2.53 -1.10
C VAL A 101 -16.81 2.83 -1.96
N LEU A 102 -15.88 1.88 -2.03
CA LEU A 102 -14.62 2.02 -2.76
C LEU A 102 -14.77 1.59 -4.22
N ASP A 103 -14.16 2.34 -5.12
CA ASP A 103 -14.03 1.95 -6.53
C ASP A 103 -12.90 0.93 -6.73
N GLY A 104 -11.95 0.88 -5.79
CA GLY A 104 -10.85 -0.07 -5.78
C GLY A 104 -10.09 -0.06 -4.46
N ALA A 105 -9.21 -1.05 -4.25
CA ALA A 105 -8.42 -1.16 -3.04
C ALA A 105 -6.95 -1.50 -3.32
N VAL A 106 -6.08 -1.07 -2.41
CA VAL A 106 -4.68 -1.47 -2.33
C VAL A 106 -4.60 -2.55 -1.26
N ALA A 107 -4.35 -3.78 -1.67
CA ALA A 107 -4.14 -4.92 -0.77
C ALA A 107 -2.67 -4.95 -0.36
N THR A 108 -2.39 -4.52 0.87
CA THR A 108 -1.02 -4.42 1.40
C THR A 108 -0.62 -5.72 2.11
N TYR A 109 0.60 -6.18 1.85
CA TYR A 109 1.20 -7.37 2.46
C TYR A 109 2.58 -7.02 2.99
N SER A 110 3.03 -7.69 4.04
CA SER A 110 4.41 -7.57 4.51
C SER A 110 5.27 -8.57 3.76
N ALA A 111 6.41 -8.16 3.19
CA ALA A 111 7.33 -9.07 2.51
C ALA A 111 7.95 -10.09 3.47
N ALA A 112 8.06 -9.75 4.75
CA ALA A 112 8.63 -10.62 5.78
C ALA A 112 7.60 -11.61 6.34
N ASP A 113 6.34 -11.18 6.46
CA ASP A 113 5.28 -12.02 7.04
C ASP A 113 4.48 -12.77 5.97
N GLY A 114 4.46 -12.27 4.73
CA GLY A 114 3.69 -12.83 3.62
C GLY A 114 2.17 -12.72 3.82
N VAL A 115 1.45 -13.75 3.37
CA VAL A 115 -0.01 -13.85 3.49
C VAL A 115 -0.38 -14.51 4.83
N GLN A 116 -1.01 -13.72 5.69
CA GLN A 116 -1.49 -14.15 7.00
C GLN A 116 -2.95 -14.64 6.97
N PRO A 117 -3.40 -15.44 7.95
CA PRO A 117 -4.80 -15.89 8.04
C PRO A 117 -5.82 -14.73 8.00
N GLN A 118 -5.46 -13.59 8.59
CA GLN A 118 -6.29 -12.38 8.57
C GLN A 118 -6.34 -11.74 7.17
N SER A 119 -5.26 -11.83 6.38
CA SER A 119 -5.27 -11.38 4.98
C SER A 119 -6.34 -12.10 4.18
N GLU A 120 -6.54 -13.40 4.40
CA GLU A 120 -7.59 -14.18 3.73
C GLU A 120 -8.99 -13.67 4.07
N THR A 121 -9.21 -13.30 5.33
CA THR A 121 -10.52 -12.77 5.77
C THR A 121 -10.84 -11.45 5.07
N VAL A 122 -9.89 -10.51 5.03
CA VAL A 122 -10.08 -9.22 4.35
C VAL A 122 -10.19 -9.41 2.84
N TRP A 123 -9.43 -10.36 2.27
CA TRP A 123 -9.51 -10.72 0.85
C TRP A 123 -10.91 -11.21 0.45
N ARG A 124 -11.49 -12.15 1.21
CA ARG A 124 -12.85 -12.66 1.00
C ARG A 124 -13.91 -11.56 1.14
N GLN A 125 -13.72 -10.60 2.04
CA GLN A 125 -14.61 -9.44 2.16
C GLN A 125 -14.57 -8.57 0.91
N ALA A 126 -13.39 -8.34 0.34
CA ALA A 126 -13.26 -7.59 -0.91
C ALA A 126 -13.85 -8.35 -2.11
N ASP A 127 -13.72 -9.68 -2.14
CA ASP A 127 -14.38 -10.54 -3.14
C ASP A 127 -15.91 -10.41 -3.10
N LYS A 128 -16.49 -10.44 -1.89
CA LYS A 128 -17.95 -10.31 -1.68
C LYS A 128 -18.54 -9.04 -2.30
N TYR A 129 -17.78 -7.94 -2.33
CA TYR A 129 -18.20 -6.66 -2.90
C TYR A 129 -17.62 -6.40 -4.30
N ASN A 130 -16.93 -7.40 -4.90
CA ASN A 130 -16.28 -7.30 -6.21
C ASN A 130 -15.33 -6.10 -6.33
N VAL A 131 -14.63 -5.76 -5.26
CA VAL A 131 -13.71 -4.60 -5.25
C VAL A 131 -12.46 -4.95 -6.07
N PRO A 132 -12.15 -4.19 -7.14
CA PRO A 132 -10.90 -4.34 -7.87
C PRO A 132 -9.71 -4.03 -6.97
N ARG A 133 -8.64 -4.84 -7.04
CA ARG A 133 -7.51 -4.74 -6.13
C ARG A 133 -6.17 -4.69 -6.86
N ILE A 134 -5.25 -3.90 -6.32
CA ILE A 134 -3.81 -3.99 -6.62
C ILE A 134 -3.08 -4.52 -5.40
N GLY A 135 -2.14 -5.44 -5.59
CA GLY A 135 -1.28 -5.95 -4.52
C GLY A 135 -0.10 -5.01 -4.29
N TYR A 136 0.17 -4.68 -3.03
CA TYR A 136 1.34 -3.90 -2.60
C TYR A 136 2.12 -4.70 -1.55
N VAL A 137 3.30 -5.17 -1.93
CA VAL A 137 4.21 -5.88 -1.01
C VAL A 137 5.12 -4.84 -0.35
N ASN A 138 4.81 -4.52 0.90
CA ASN A 138 5.48 -3.54 1.75
C ASN A 138 6.58 -4.20 2.59
N LYS A 139 7.35 -3.41 3.34
CA LYS A 139 8.38 -3.89 4.29
C LYS A 139 9.49 -4.72 3.62
N MET A 140 9.87 -4.37 2.39
CA MET A 140 10.99 -5.00 1.68
C MET A 140 12.35 -4.78 2.35
N ASP A 141 12.43 -3.80 3.26
CA ASP A 141 13.58 -3.45 4.11
C ASP A 141 13.74 -4.36 5.33
N ARG A 142 12.77 -5.22 5.64
CA ARG A 142 12.79 -6.07 6.83
C ARG A 142 13.54 -7.38 6.59
N SER A 143 14.18 -7.90 7.64
CA SER A 143 14.79 -9.23 7.61
C SER A 143 13.74 -10.30 7.30
N GLY A 144 14.08 -11.23 6.40
CA GLY A 144 13.15 -12.22 5.87
C GLY A 144 12.29 -11.72 4.72
N ALA A 145 12.50 -10.50 4.20
CA ALA A 145 11.71 -9.97 3.09
C ALA A 145 11.85 -10.83 1.82
N ASN A 146 10.74 -11.47 1.41
CA ASN A 146 10.69 -12.28 0.20
C ASN A 146 9.46 -11.94 -0.64
N PHE A 147 9.68 -11.13 -1.68
CA PHE A 147 8.63 -10.70 -2.61
C PHE A 147 8.00 -11.86 -3.37
N PHE A 148 8.82 -12.73 -3.96
CA PHE A 148 8.33 -13.82 -4.81
C PHE A 148 7.57 -14.88 -4.00
N GLU A 149 8.03 -15.17 -2.78
CA GLU A 149 7.29 -16.03 -1.87
C GLU A 149 5.95 -15.41 -1.47
N THR A 150 5.91 -14.11 -1.17
CA THR A 150 4.64 -13.42 -0.87
C THR A 150 3.68 -13.51 -2.07
N VAL A 151 4.17 -13.30 -3.30
CA VAL A 151 3.37 -13.45 -4.52
C VAL A 151 2.87 -14.89 -4.70
N GLN A 152 3.72 -15.89 -4.46
CA GLN A 152 3.35 -17.30 -4.54
C GLN A 152 2.27 -17.65 -3.49
N GLN A 153 2.41 -17.15 -2.26
CA GLN A 153 1.40 -17.30 -1.21
C GLN A 153 0.07 -16.63 -1.58
N MET A 154 0.06 -15.49 -2.28
CA MET A 154 -1.19 -14.90 -2.77
C MET A 154 -1.94 -15.87 -3.70
N LYS A 155 -1.21 -16.61 -4.54
CA LYS A 155 -1.81 -17.62 -5.41
C LYS A 155 -2.30 -18.83 -4.61
N ASP A 156 -1.44 -19.39 -3.76
CA ASP A 156 -1.71 -20.67 -3.10
C ASP A 156 -2.71 -20.56 -1.94
N ILE A 157 -2.69 -19.45 -1.19
CA ILE A 157 -3.53 -19.24 -0.01
C ILE A 157 -4.80 -18.48 -0.36
N LEU A 158 -4.70 -17.37 -1.10
CA LEU A 158 -5.87 -16.54 -1.43
C LEU A 158 -6.63 -17.06 -2.66
N GLY A 159 -6.06 -17.99 -3.43
CA GLY A 159 -6.60 -18.43 -4.72
C GLY A 159 -6.60 -17.30 -5.76
N ALA A 160 -5.77 -16.28 -5.58
CA ALA A 160 -5.67 -15.16 -6.50
C ALA A 160 -4.87 -15.53 -7.77
N ASN A 161 -4.95 -14.69 -8.79
CA ASN A 161 -4.09 -14.75 -9.98
C ASN A 161 -3.13 -13.54 -9.99
N PRO A 162 -2.11 -13.51 -9.13
CA PRO A 162 -1.22 -12.36 -9.03
C PRO A 162 -0.34 -12.25 -10.28
N ILE A 163 -0.19 -11.02 -10.78
CA ILE A 163 0.69 -10.68 -11.90
C ILE A 163 1.65 -9.60 -11.42
N ALA A 164 2.93 -9.95 -11.31
CA ALA A 164 3.96 -9.00 -10.94
C ALA A 164 4.21 -8.02 -12.10
N ILE A 165 3.94 -6.73 -11.86
CA ILE A 165 4.28 -5.62 -12.77
C ILE A 165 5.55 -4.87 -12.35
N GLN A 166 6.01 -5.14 -11.13
CA GLN A 166 7.25 -4.65 -10.56
C GLN A 166 7.94 -5.79 -9.82
N ILE A 167 9.27 -5.79 -9.84
CA ILE A 167 10.12 -6.71 -9.08
C ILE A 167 11.13 -5.91 -8.25
N PRO A 168 11.47 -6.34 -7.03
CA PRO A 168 12.40 -5.60 -6.19
C PRO A 168 13.86 -5.75 -6.66
N ILE A 169 14.64 -4.70 -6.43
CA ILE A 169 16.10 -4.69 -6.59
C ILE A 169 16.71 -4.80 -5.19
N GLY A 170 17.15 -6.01 -4.85
CA GLY A 170 17.61 -6.36 -3.50
C GLY A 170 16.45 -6.65 -2.54
N ALA A 171 16.80 -6.94 -1.28
CA ALA A 171 15.89 -7.19 -0.18
C ALA A 171 16.59 -6.83 1.14
N GLU A 172 15.81 -6.67 2.20
CA GLU A 172 16.27 -6.28 3.52
C GLU A 172 17.08 -4.97 3.46
N GLU A 173 18.22 -4.89 4.15
CA GLU A 173 19.14 -3.74 4.12
C GLU A 173 19.71 -3.44 2.71
N ASN A 174 19.61 -4.39 1.78
CA ASN A 174 20.06 -4.21 0.40
C ASN A 174 18.94 -3.81 -0.56
N PHE A 175 17.72 -3.58 -0.07
CA PHE A 175 16.61 -3.11 -0.90
C PHE A 175 16.87 -1.66 -1.35
N LYS A 176 17.00 -1.45 -2.66
CA LYS A 176 17.36 -0.13 -3.25
C LYS A 176 16.31 0.42 -4.19
N GLY A 177 15.38 -0.42 -4.62
CA GLY A 177 14.27 0.01 -5.45
C GLY A 177 13.61 -1.11 -6.22
N VAL A 178 13.04 -0.79 -7.38
CA VAL A 178 12.22 -1.74 -8.15
C VAL A 178 12.49 -1.62 -9.65
N VAL A 179 12.36 -2.73 -10.36
CA VAL A 179 12.26 -2.74 -11.82
C VAL A 179 10.78 -2.61 -12.19
N ASP A 180 10.44 -1.56 -12.94
CA ASP A 180 9.14 -1.38 -13.59
C ASP A 180 9.12 -2.17 -14.90
N LEU A 181 8.38 -3.27 -14.93
CA LEU A 181 8.26 -4.16 -16.09
C LEU A 181 7.33 -3.62 -17.18
N ILE A 182 6.55 -2.57 -16.89
CA ILE A 182 5.69 -1.91 -17.88
C ILE A 182 6.53 -0.95 -18.71
N LYS A 183 7.37 -0.14 -18.06
CA LYS A 183 8.24 0.82 -18.73
C LYS A 183 9.60 0.24 -19.12
N MET A 184 9.92 -0.94 -18.61
CA MET A 184 11.23 -1.58 -18.74
C MET A 184 12.36 -0.67 -18.24
N LYS A 185 12.21 -0.15 -17.02
CA LYS A 185 13.17 0.74 -16.35
C LYS A 185 13.38 0.34 -14.89
N ALA A 186 14.57 0.59 -14.36
CA ALA A 186 14.82 0.51 -12.93
C ALA A 186 14.52 1.85 -12.28
N ILE A 187 13.89 1.81 -11.12
CA ILE A 187 13.60 2.96 -10.26
C ILE A 187 14.37 2.72 -8.96
N LEU A 188 15.37 3.55 -8.71
CA LEU A 188 16.25 3.45 -7.54
C LEU A 188 16.02 4.65 -6.63
N TRP A 189 15.74 4.40 -5.35
CA TRP A 189 15.52 5.47 -4.39
C TRP A 189 16.79 5.78 -3.62
N HIS A 190 16.96 7.06 -3.30
CA HIS A 190 18.04 7.54 -2.45
C HIS A 190 17.56 7.64 -1.01
N ASP A 191 18.19 6.90 -0.10
CA ASP A 191 17.82 6.83 1.33
C ASP A 191 17.74 8.21 1.99
N GLU A 192 18.57 9.16 1.54
CA GLU A 192 18.69 10.52 2.10
C GLU A 192 17.41 11.37 1.95
N THR A 193 16.51 11.02 1.02
CA THR A 193 15.34 11.85 0.68
C THR A 193 14.02 11.29 1.18
N MET A 194 14.04 10.28 2.07
CA MET A 194 12.81 9.62 2.54
C MET A 194 11.94 9.09 1.37
N GLY A 195 12.59 8.66 0.29
CA GLY A 195 11.95 8.16 -0.93
C GLY A 195 11.29 9.22 -1.82
N ALA A 196 11.55 10.51 -1.59
CA ALA A 196 11.00 11.59 -2.42
C ALA A 196 11.72 11.72 -3.78
N GLU A 197 13.01 11.40 -3.82
CA GLU A 197 13.81 11.41 -5.04
C GLU A 197 14.20 9.99 -5.44
N TYR A 198 14.17 9.75 -6.75
CA TYR A 198 14.55 8.49 -7.35
C TYR A 198 15.18 8.73 -8.71
N ASP A 199 16.11 7.86 -9.08
CA ASP A 199 16.67 7.81 -10.42
C ASP A 199 15.97 6.75 -11.25
N VAL A 200 15.87 7.04 -12.56
CA VAL A 200 15.33 6.11 -13.55
C VAL A 200 16.47 5.66 -14.45
N GLU A 201 16.82 4.38 -14.36
CA GLU A 201 17.95 3.79 -15.09
C GLU A 201 17.50 2.67 -16.04
N ASP A 202 18.39 2.28 -16.94
CA ASP A 202 18.22 1.07 -17.74
C ASP A 202 18.37 -0.18 -16.87
N ILE A 203 17.63 -1.23 -17.22
CA ILE A 203 17.64 -2.48 -16.46
C ILE A 203 18.96 -3.20 -16.67
N LEU A 204 19.68 -3.47 -15.58
CA LEU A 204 20.82 -4.37 -15.62
C LEU A 204 20.35 -5.83 -15.78
N GLN A 205 21.02 -6.58 -16.65
CA GLN A 205 20.70 -7.99 -16.92
C GLN A 205 20.61 -8.82 -15.62
N THR A 206 21.46 -8.51 -14.64
CA THR A 206 21.54 -9.19 -13.34
C THR A 206 20.29 -9.06 -12.48
N TRP A 207 19.46 -8.03 -12.68
CA TRP A 207 18.21 -7.84 -11.93
C TRP A 207 17.05 -8.67 -12.47
N LEU A 208 17.16 -9.18 -13.70
CA LEU A 208 16.16 -10.05 -14.32
C LEU A 208 16.43 -11.53 -14.05
N THR A 209 17.68 -11.92 -13.77
CA THR A 209 18.07 -13.33 -13.58
C THR A 209 17.64 -13.95 -12.26
N SER A 210 17.17 -13.12 -11.31
CA SER A 210 16.67 -13.56 -10.00
C SER A 210 15.16 -13.86 -9.98
N CYS A 211 14.50 -13.74 -11.14
CA CYS A 211 13.07 -14.03 -11.34
C CYS A 211 12.80 -15.50 -11.64
#